data_AF-A0A9Q2BX48-F1
#
_entry.id   AF-A0A9Q2BX48-F1
#
_cell.length_a   1.000
_cell.length_b   1.000
_cell.length_c   1.000
_cell.angle_alpha   90.00
_cell.angle_beta   90.00
_cell.angle_gamma   90.00
#
_symmetry.space_group_name_H-M   'P 1'
#
loop_
_entity.id
_entity.type
_entity.pdbx_description
1 polymer ?
#
loop_
_entity_poly.entity_id
_entity_poly.type
_entity_poly.pdbx_seq_one_letter_code
_entity_poly.pdbx_strand_id
1 'polypeptide(L)' 'MLNCRETTELCSQDLERHLSLRERVAMKAHLMMCRHCSNFKKQIGLFHEAATAYSHGQVDVPQDKTKHDPESGT' A
#
# COMPACT_ATOMS: atom_id res chain seq x y z
N MET A 1 -21.51 -6.12 -10.54
CA MET A 1 -20.09 -5.70 -10.68
C MET A 1 -19.79 -4.80 -9.51
N LEU A 2 -18.66 -4.99 -8.84
CA LEU A 2 -18.24 -4.05 -7.80
C LEU A 2 -17.91 -2.70 -8.43
N ASN A 3 -18.23 -1.62 -7.73
CA ASN A 3 -17.73 -0.29 -8.08
C ASN A 3 -16.33 -0.04 -7.48
N CYS A 4 -15.71 1.09 -7.84
CA CYS A 4 -14.38 1.44 -7.36
C CYS A 4 -14.31 1.51 -5.83
N ARG A 5 -15.34 2.05 -5.17
CA ARG A 5 -15.39 2.21 -3.71
C ARG A 5 -15.45 0.86 -2.99
N GLU A 6 -16.33 -0.03 -3.43
CA GLU A 6 -16.41 -1.39 -2.89
C GLU A 6 -15.09 -2.15 -3.12
N THR A 7 -14.44 -1.95 -4.27
CA THR A 7 -13.16 -2.59 -4.58
C THR A 7 -12.04 -2.08 -3.68
N THR A 8 -11.97 -0.76 -3.45
CA THR A 8 -10.98 -0.18 -2.53
C THR A 8 -11.20 -0.63 -1.09
N GLU A 9 -12.46 -0.80 -0.68
CA GLU A 9 -12.81 -1.32 0.64
C GLU A 9 -12.36 -2.78 0.80
N LEU A 10 -12.62 -3.64 -0.20
CA LEU A 10 -12.10 -5.01 -0.19
C LEU A 10 -10.57 -5.07 -0.24
N CYS A 11 -9.91 -4.13 -0.92
CA CYS A 11 -8.45 -4.05 -0.91
C CYS A 11 -7.89 -3.72 0.48
N SER A 12 -8.56 -2.85 1.24
CA SER A 12 -8.20 -2.57 2.64
C SER A 12 -8.46 -3.80 3.51
N GLN A 13 -9.63 -4.42 3.36
CA GLN A 13 -9.99 -5.60 4.15
C GLN A 13 -9.07 -6.80 3.87
N ASP A 14 -8.54 -6.98 2.65
CA ASP A 14 -7.56 -8.04 2.31
C ASP A 14 -6.24 -7.93 3.10
N LEU A 15 -5.92 -6.75 3.64
CA LEU A 15 -4.74 -6.53 4.48
C LEU A 15 -4.98 -6.94 5.94
N GLU A 16 -6.19 -6.70 6.44
CA GLU A 16 -6.55 -6.93 7.84
C GLU A 16 -7.15 -8.32 8.09
N ARG A 17 -7.86 -8.85 7.09
CA ARG A 17 -8.53 -10.15 7.15
C ARG A 17 -8.39 -10.95 5.86
N HIS A 18 -8.62 -12.24 5.96
CA HIS A 18 -8.82 -13.05 4.76
C HIS A 18 -10.17 -12.75 4.12
N LEU A 19 -10.14 -12.39 2.84
CA LEU A 19 -11.32 -12.33 1.99
C LEU A 19 -11.85 -13.75 1.70
N SER A 20 -13.17 -13.89 1.61
CA SER A 20 -13.77 -15.10 1.05
C SER A 20 -13.39 -15.25 -0.43
N LEU A 21 -13.45 -16.48 -0.95
CA LEU A 21 -13.13 -16.76 -2.36
C LEU A 21 -13.96 -15.90 -3.32
N ARG A 22 -15.24 -15.69 -3.01
CA ARG A 22 -16.14 -14.86 -3.82
C ARG A 22 -15.71 -13.41 -3.86
N GLU A 23 -15.41 -12.82 -2.70
CA GLU A 23 -14.94 -11.43 -2.60
C GLU A 23 -13.61 -11.24 -3.34
N ARG A 24 -12.68 -12.19 -3.17
CA ARG A 24 -11.38 -12.16 -3.84
C ARG A 24 -11.51 -12.21 -5.37
N VAL A 25 -12.38 -13.07 -5.90
CA VAL A 25 -12.63 -13.16 -7.34
C VAL A 25 -13.28 -11.88 -7.86
N ALA A 26 -14.30 -11.36 -7.17
CA ALA A 26 -14.99 -10.14 -7.55
C ALA A 26 -14.04 -8.92 -7.56
N MET A 27 -13.20 -8.78 -6.52
CA MET A 27 -12.17 -7.76 -6.44
C MET A 27 -11.20 -7.89 -7.62
N LYS A 28 -10.62 -9.07 -7.85
CA LYS A 28 -9.69 -9.29 -8.97
C LYS A 28 -10.30 -8.97 -10.34
N ALA A 29 -11.57 -9.30 -10.55
CA ALA A 29 -12.29 -8.95 -11.78
C ALA A 29 -12.30 -7.43 -12.02
N HIS A 30 -12.60 -6.64 -10.99
CA HIS A 30 -12.59 -5.17 -11.10
C HIS A 30 -11.18 -4.62 -11.32
N LEU A 31 -10.16 -5.17 -10.64
CA LEU A 31 -8.76 -4.73 -10.81
C LEU A 31 -8.25 -4.91 -12.24
N MET A 32 -8.65 -5.99 -12.91
CA MET A 32 -8.26 -6.24 -14.31
C MET A 32 -8.83 -5.19 -15.28
N MET A 33 -9.97 -4.58 -14.95
CA MET A 33 -10.65 -3.60 -15.81
C MET A 33 -10.36 -2.15 -15.39
N CYS A 34 -10.04 -1.93 -14.12
CA CYS A 34 -9.80 -0.60 -13.56
C CYS A 34 -8.34 -0.44 -13.10
N ARG A 35 -7.55 0.27 -13.91
CA ARG A 35 -6.14 0.55 -13.64
C ARG A 35 -5.93 1.35 -12.36
N HIS A 36 -6.85 2.25 -12.01
CA HIS A 36 -6.79 3.02 -10.76
C HIS A 36 -6.88 2.12 -9.53
N CYS A 37 -7.85 1.20 -9.49
CA CYS A 37 -7.97 0.25 -8.39
C CYS A 37 -6.78 -0.72 -8.34
N SER A 38 -6.26 -1.15 -9.50
CA SER A 38 -5.02 -1.94 -9.57
C SER A 38 -3.82 -1.22 -8.97
N ASN A 39 -3.66 0.07 -9.25
CA ASN A 39 -2.59 0.88 -8.67
C ASN A 39 -2.79 1.08 -7.17
N PHE A 40 -4.03 1.38 -6.74
CA PHE A 40 -4.37 1.51 -5.33
C PHE A 40 -3.99 0.27 -4.53
N LYS A 41 -4.33 -0.93 -5.02
CA LYS A 41 -3.97 -2.20 -4.36
C LYS A 41 -2.45 -2.34 -4.15
N LYS A 42 -1.65 -1.92 -5.13
CA LYS A 42 -0.18 -1.93 -5.00
C LYS A 42 0.29 -0.91 -3.96
N GLN A 43 -0.23 0.32 -4.00
CA GLN A 43 0.17 1.39 -3.08
C GLN A 43 -0.16 1.06 -1.63
N ILE A 44 -1.38 0.61 -1.34
CA ILE A 44 -1.79 0.26 0.02
C ILE A 44 -0.99 -0.94 0.57
N GLY A 45 -0.63 -1.90 -0.30
CA GLY A 45 0.26 -3.00 0.06
C GLY A 45 1.66 -2.54 0.49
N LEU A 46 2.26 -1.60 -0.25
CA LEU A 46 3.56 -1.01 0.12
C LEU A 46 3.50 -0.25 1.45
N PHE A 47 2.45 0.53 1.67
CA PHE A 47 2.27 1.22 2.95
C PHE A 47 2.09 0.25 4.11
N HIS A 48 1.32 -0.82 3.91
CA HIS A 48 1.11 -1.85 4.92
C HIS A 48 2.41 -2.61 5.24
N GLU A 49 3.20 -2.95 4.22
CA GLU A 49 4.50 -3.60 4.41
C GLU A 49 5.48 -2.68 5.15
N ALA A 50 5.57 -1.41 4.77
CA ALA A 50 6.40 -0.43 5.47
C ALA A 50 5.96 -0.22 6.92
N ALA A 51 4.65 -0.10 7.18
CA ALA A 51 4.11 0.01 8.54
C ALA A 51 4.39 -1.24 9.39
N THR A 52 4.30 -2.43 8.78
CA THR A 52 4.64 -3.70 9.43
C THR A 52 6.15 -3.79 9.71
N ALA A 53 7.00 -3.43 8.76
CA ALA A 53 8.44 -3.39 8.97
C ALA A 53 8.82 -2.43 10.11
N TYR A 54 8.14 -1.28 10.19
CA TYR A 54 8.32 -0.31 11.27
C TYR A 54 7.90 -0.87 12.63
N SER A 55 6.73 -1.52 12.73
CA SER A 55 6.27 -2.10 13.99
C SER A 55 7.15 -3.24 14.49
N HIS A 56 7.75 -4.00 13.56
CA HIS A 56 8.67 -5.09 13.87
C HIS A 56 10.14 -4.64 14.07
N GLY A 57 10.46 -3.35 13.91
CA GLY A 57 11.81 -2.82 14.09
C GLY A 57 12.80 -3.22 13.00
N GLN A 58 12.31 -3.60 11.81
CA GLN A 58 13.09 -4.19 10.70
C GLN A 58 13.30 -3.22 9.53
N VAL A 59 13.21 -1.90 9.75
CA VAL A 59 13.41 -0.91 8.68
C VAL A 59 14.91 -0.63 8.56
N ASP A 60 15.59 -1.28 7.61
CA ASP A 60 16.88 -0.78 7.12
C ASP A 60 16.59 0.49 6.32
N VAL A 61 16.65 1.64 7.00
CA VAL A 61 16.53 2.95 6.36
C VAL A 61 17.79 3.15 5.53
N PRO A 62 17.71 3.27 4.19
CA PRO A 62 18.85 3.68 3.39
C PRO A 62 19.32 5.03 3.91
N GLN A 63 20.49 5.08 4.52
CA GLN A 63 21.12 6.30 5.01
C GLN A 63 21.42 7.20 3.82
N ASP A 64 20.55 8.17 3.55
CA ASP A 64 20.84 9.29 2.67
C ASP A 64 21.94 10.13 3.33
N LYS A 65 23.19 9.92 2.91
CA LYS A 65 24.33 10.75 3.31
C LYS A 65 24.35 12.05 2.52
N THR A 66 23.25 12.81 2.50
CA THR A 66 23.34 14.21 2.07
C THR A 66 24.01 15.00 3.19
N LYS A 67 25.33 15.21 3.02
CA LYS A 67 26.13 16.15 3.80
C LYS A 67 25.47 17.53 3.71
N HIS A 68 24.73 17.91 4.74
CA HIS A 68 24.24 19.28 4.90
C HIS A 68 25.38 20.06 5.56
N ASP A 69 26.17 20.78 4.75
CA ASP A 69 27.11 21.78 5.26
C ASP A 69 26.30 22.89 5.97
N PRO A 70 26.63 23.29 7.21
CA PRO A 70 25.98 24.39 7.86
C PRO A 70 26.46 25.69 7.18
N GLU A 71 25.64 26.25 6.30
CA GLU A 71 25.87 27.61 5.81
C GLU A 71 25.63 28.60 6.95
N SER A 72 26.76 28.99 7.52
CA SER A 72 27.06 30.19 8.29
C SER A 72 26.07 31.34 8.11
N GLY A 73 25.51 31.80 9.23
CA GLY A 73 24.79 33.07 9.28
C GLY A 73 25.68 34.25 8.92
N THR A 74 25.07 35.19 8.19
CA THR A 74 25.36 36.62 8.18
C THR A 74 24.05 37.36 7.98
#